data_AF-A0A0G0R441-F1
#
_entry.id   AF-A0A0G0R441-F1
#
_cell.length_a   1.000
_cell.length_b   1.000
_cell.length_c   1.000
_cell.angle_alpha   90.00
_cell.angle_beta   90.00
_cell.angle_gamma   90.00
#
_symmetry.space_group_name_H-M   'P 1'
#
loop_
_entity.id
_entity.type
_entity.pdbx_description
1 polymer ?
#
loop_
_entity_poly.entity_id
_entity_poly.type
_entity_poly.pdbx_seq_one_letter_code
_entity_poly.pdbx_strand_id
1 'polypeptide(L)'
;MKLITLNTWGGKIYQPLLEFLSKNKDVDIFCFQEIFHNLDEKTSTADLVVANDACKKLFNGIKEVLGDHKGYFCPIHGPSYGLAVFVKKNIKVAEVGDALLYKNDNFDPNDDWSDHDRKLQWLKIHSDKDIVIMNIHGHWTGKDKKDNPARLHQSKEIVNLLEKFSGLPRILCGDFNLMPDTESIKMLEKGMINLVTKSGITSTRTSFYSKSEKFADYMFTSPEVEVIDFKILPDEVSDHTPIFLEFK
;
A
#
# COMPACT_ATOMS: atom_id res chain seq x y z
N MET A 1 17.71 -6.82 -1.21
CA MET A 1 16.90 -5.61 -1.40
C MET A 1 16.04 -5.37 -0.17
N LYS A 2 15.70 -4.12 0.11
CA LYS A 2 14.84 -3.71 1.24
C LYS A 2 13.58 -3.03 0.73
N LEU A 3 12.43 -3.43 1.27
CA LEU A 3 11.13 -2.83 0.96
C LEU A 3 10.42 -2.41 2.24
N ILE A 4 9.80 -1.23 2.23
CA ILE A 4 8.84 -0.81 3.25
C ILE A 4 7.49 -0.54 2.61
N THR A 5 6.41 -1.03 3.21
CA THR A 5 5.04 -0.59 2.89
C THR A 5 4.42 0.16 4.06
N LEU A 6 3.64 1.19 3.76
CA LEU A 6 2.99 2.04 4.77
C LEU A 6 1.76 2.75 4.20
N ASN A 7 0.60 2.59 4.85
CA ASN A 7 -0.51 3.52 4.65
C ASN A 7 -0.17 4.80 5.40
N THR A 8 -0.08 5.91 4.68
CA THR A 8 0.43 7.18 5.23
C THR A 8 -0.62 7.99 5.98
N TRP A 9 -1.88 7.54 5.98
CA TRP A 9 -3.01 8.26 6.55
C TRP A 9 -3.12 9.71 6.04
N GLY A 10 -2.91 9.89 4.74
CA GLY A 10 -2.86 11.21 4.11
C GLY A 10 -1.71 12.09 4.57
N GLY A 11 -0.73 11.55 5.31
CA GLY A 11 0.36 12.32 5.91
C GLY A 11 -0.11 13.18 7.08
N LYS A 12 -1.17 12.81 7.82
CA LYS A 12 -1.63 13.52 9.01
C LYS A 12 -0.54 13.68 10.08
N ILE A 13 0.36 12.71 10.20
CA ILE A 13 1.54 12.76 11.08
C ILE A 13 2.77 13.16 10.25
N TYR A 14 2.70 14.32 9.58
CA TYR A 14 3.58 14.68 8.48
C TYR A 14 5.07 14.74 8.85
N GLN A 15 5.42 15.50 9.90
CA GLN A 15 6.82 15.74 10.25
C GLN A 15 7.52 14.44 10.70
N PRO A 16 6.95 13.61 11.61
CA PRO A 16 7.52 12.32 11.92
C PRO A 16 7.63 11.38 10.72
N LEU A 17 6.66 11.40 9.79
CA LEU A 17 6.73 10.63 8.54
C LEU A 17 7.96 11.01 7.72
N LEU A 18 8.20 12.31 7.49
CA LEU A 18 9.39 12.75 6.74
C LEU A 18 10.70 12.38 7.45
N GLU A 19 10.76 12.48 8.77
CA GLU A 19 11.93 12.08 9.55
C GLU A 19 12.19 10.58 9.46
N PHE A 20 11.14 9.75 9.53
CA PHE A 20 11.21 8.31 9.32
C PHE A 20 11.76 7.98 7.93
N LEU A 21 11.25 8.61 6.88
CA LEU A 21 11.75 8.41 5.52
C LEU A 21 13.21 8.86 5.39
N SER A 22 13.58 9.96 6.05
CA SER A 22 14.96 10.45 6.04
C SER A 22 15.93 9.50 6.74
N LYS A 23 15.49 8.80 7.80
CA LYS A 23 16.30 7.80 8.50
C LYS A 23 16.44 6.50 7.71
N ASN A 24 15.47 6.18 6.85
CA ASN A 24 15.39 4.92 6.09
C ASN A 24 15.73 5.10 4.60
N LYS A 25 16.50 6.11 4.20
CA LYS A 25 16.87 6.35 2.78
C LYS A 25 17.63 5.20 2.14
N ASP A 26 18.21 4.30 2.94
CA ASP A 26 18.87 3.09 2.47
C ASP A 26 17.89 2.00 2.02
N VAL A 27 16.59 2.13 2.27
CA VAL A 27 15.56 1.22 1.75
C VAL A 27 15.44 1.39 0.24
N ASP A 28 15.33 0.28 -0.48
CA ASP A 28 15.38 0.27 -1.94
C ASP A 28 14.02 0.66 -2.56
N ILE A 29 12.94 0.20 -1.95
CA ILE A 29 11.57 0.33 -2.46
C ILE A 29 10.64 0.75 -1.33
N PHE A 30 9.81 1.76 -1.56
CA PHE A 30 8.70 2.11 -0.67
C PHE A 30 7.38 1.97 -1.40
N CYS A 31 6.39 1.35 -0.76
CA CYS A 31 5.02 1.21 -1.25
C CYS A 31 4.08 1.99 -0.31
N PHE A 32 3.43 3.02 -0.82
CA PHE A 32 2.58 3.88 -0.02
C PHE A 32 1.13 3.85 -0.46
N GLN A 33 0.23 3.95 0.53
CA GLN A 33 -1.19 4.17 0.34
C GLN A 33 -1.60 5.55 0.88
N GLU A 34 -2.76 6.04 0.44
CA GLU A 34 -3.33 7.34 0.81
C GLU A 34 -2.43 8.54 0.48
N ILE A 35 -1.86 8.54 -0.73
CA ILE A 35 -0.95 9.61 -1.17
C ILE A 35 -1.72 10.70 -1.91
N PHE A 36 -1.57 11.93 -1.42
CA PHE A 36 -2.02 13.13 -2.11
C PHE A 36 -0.91 13.72 -2.99
N HIS A 37 -1.25 14.03 -4.25
CA HIS A 37 -0.36 14.57 -5.27
C HIS A 37 -0.93 15.87 -5.83
N ASN A 38 -0.25 17.00 -5.58
CA ASN A 38 -0.54 18.29 -6.21
C ASN A 38 -2.03 18.70 -6.22
N LEU A 39 -2.70 18.61 -5.06
CA LEU A 39 -4.02 19.23 -4.89
C LEU A 39 -3.87 20.76 -4.96
N ASP A 40 -4.31 21.36 -6.06
CA ASP A 40 -4.43 22.80 -6.20
C ASP A 40 -5.60 23.33 -5.36
N GLU A 41 -5.50 24.57 -4.87
CA GLU A 41 -6.59 25.23 -4.12
C GLU A 41 -7.88 25.42 -4.95
N LYS A 42 -7.78 25.27 -6.28
CA LYS A 42 -8.90 25.41 -7.23
C LYS A 42 -9.52 24.07 -7.64
N THR A 43 -8.90 22.94 -7.30
CA THR A 43 -9.50 21.64 -7.55
C THR A 43 -10.75 21.53 -6.68
N SER A 44 -11.89 21.23 -7.30
CA SER A 44 -13.19 21.33 -6.63
C SER A 44 -13.19 20.56 -5.31
N THR A 45 -13.85 21.13 -4.30
CA THR A 45 -14.12 20.53 -2.99
C THR A 45 -14.71 19.11 -3.06
N ALA A 46 -15.21 18.70 -4.23
CA ALA A 46 -15.64 17.35 -4.56
C ALA A 46 -14.51 16.32 -4.75
N ASP A 47 -13.23 16.66 -4.56
CA ASP A 47 -12.14 15.66 -4.51
C ASP A 47 -11.67 15.37 -3.07
N LEU A 48 -12.22 16.07 -2.05
CA LEU A 48 -11.65 16.11 -0.70
C LEU A 48 -12.73 16.25 0.39
N VAL A 49 -13.24 15.12 0.89
CA VAL A 49 -13.67 15.06 2.30
C VAL A 49 -12.67 14.34 3.20
N VAL A 50 -11.71 13.61 2.64
CA VAL A 50 -10.57 13.14 3.44
C VAL A 50 -9.57 14.27 3.68
N ALA A 51 -9.81 14.96 4.79
CA ALA A 51 -8.84 15.58 5.69
C ALA A 51 -8.65 17.10 5.63
N ASN A 52 -9.29 17.75 6.61
CA ASN A 52 -8.82 19.01 7.17
C ASN A 52 -7.34 18.96 7.64
N ASP A 53 -6.78 17.76 7.87
CA ASP A 53 -5.44 17.57 8.45
C ASP A 53 -4.44 16.81 7.53
N ALA A 54 -4.79 16.45 6.29
CA ALA A 54 -3.85 15.74 5.41
C ALA A 54 -2.90 16.69 4.70
N CYS A 55 -1.72 16.17 4.36
CA CYS A 55 -0.75 16.90 3.56
C CYS A 55 -1.12 16.83 2.07
N LYS A 56 -1.73 17.91 1.56
CA LYS A 56 -2.17 18.05 0.15
C LYS A 56 -1.08 17.85 -0.92
N LYS A 57 0.20 17.98 -0.53
CA LYS A 57 1.37 17.84 -1.41
C LYS A 57 2.30 16.71 -0.95
N LEU A 58 1.76 15.70 -0.27
CA LEU A 58 2.52 14.62 0.35
C LEU A 58 3.50 13.94 -0.62
N PHE A 59 3.08 13.64 -1.85
CA PHE A 59 3.96 13.02 -2.84
C PHE A 59 5.24 13.84 -3.08
N ASN A 60 5.14 15.19 -3.13
CA ASN A 60 6.30 16.05 -3.34
C ASN A 60 7.21 16.09 -2.11
N GLY A 61 6.62 16.18 -0.91
CA GLY A 61 7.40 16.12 0.33
C GLY A 61 8.20 14.81 0.46
N ILE A 62 7.57 13.68 0.14
CA ILE A 62 8.24 12.37 0.09
C ILE A 62 9.36 12.38 -0.96
N LYS A 63 9.09 12.90 -2.17
CA LYS A 63 10.08 12.99 -3.26
C LYS A 63 11.30 13.85 -2.89
N GLU A 64 11.09 14.93 -2.15
CA GLU A 64 12.18 15.79 -1.66
C GLU A 64 13.07 15.07 -0.64
N VAL A 65 12.46 14.34 0.30
CA VAL A 65 13.21 13.56 1.31
C VAL A 65 13.93 12.37 0.66
N LEU A 66 13.25 11.64 -0.22
CA LEU A 66 13.73 10.48 -0.95
C LEU A 66 14.37 10.88 -2.30
N GLY A 67 15.31 11.83 -2.27
CA GLY A 67 15.93 12.40 -3.46
C GLY A 67 16.66 11.41 -4.38
N ASP A 68 17.05 10.24 -3.85
CA ASP A 68 17.69 9.15 -4.61
C ASP A 68 16.70 8.10 -5.14
N HIS A 69 15.41 8.31 -4.92
CA HIS A 69 14.34 7.47 -5.42
C HIS A 69 13.59 8.16 -6.57
N LYS A 70 13.03 7.35 -7.45
CA LYS A 70 12.05 7.76 -8.44
C LYS A 70 10.66 7.34 -7.95
N GLY A 71 9.77 8.31 -7.79
CA GLY A 71 8.37 8.08 -7.45
C GLY A 71 7.52 7.75 -8.67
N TYR A 72 6.64 6.77 -8.51
CA TYR A 72 5.64 6.32 -9.49
C TYR A 72 4.27 6.48 -8.84
N PHE A 73 3.51 7.49 -9.26
CA PHE A 73 2.17 7.74 -8.75
C PHE A 73 1.12 6.94 -9.54
N CYS A 74 0.15 6.35 -8.86
CA CYS A 74 -0.99 5.67 -9.45
C CYS A 74 -2.27 6.37 -8.98
N PRO A 75 -2.88 7.22 -9.83
CA PRO A 75 -4.10 7.92 -9.48
C PRO A 75 -5.27 6.95 -9.36
N ILE A 76 -6.05 7.14 -8.29
CA ILE A 76 -7.31 6.45 -8.01
C ILE A 76 -8.47 7.42 -8.21
N HIS A 77 -8.40 8.58 -7.54
CA HIS A 77 -9.44 9.60 -7.60
C HIS A 77 -8.85 10.89 -8.16
N GLY A 78 -9.32 11.29 -9.34
CA GLY A 78 -8.74 12.38 -10.11
C GLY A 78 -7.23 12.20 -10.32
N PRO A 79 -6.50 13.29 -10.60
CA PRO A 79 -5.03 13.26 -10.68
C PRO A 79 -4.36 13.35 -9.29
N SER A 80 -5.14 13.42 -8.21
CA SER A 80 -4.67 14.04 -6.96
C SER A 80 -4.57 13.10 -5.78
N TYR A 81 -5.19 11.92 -5.84
CA TYR A 81 -5.15 10.95 -4.74
C TYR A 81 -5.00 9.52 -5.26
N GLY A 82 -4.15 8.74 -4.59
CA GLY A 82 -3.99 7.33 -4.92
C GLY A 82 -2.82 6.65 -4.22
N LEU A 83 -2.15 5.76 -4.96
CA LEU A 83 -1.00 5.00 -4.48
C LEU A 83 0.30 5.61 -4.98
N ALA A 84 1.40 5.32 -4.30
CA ALA A 84 2.72 5.61 -4.83
C ALA A 84 3.72 4.51 -4.53
N VAL A 85 4.61 4.24 -5.47
CA VAL A 85 5.81 3.44 -5.23
C VAL A 85 7.04 4.29 -5.50
N PHE A 86 7.99 4.32 -4.56
CA PHE A 86 9.29 4.99 -4.73
C PHE A 86 10.38 3.93 -4.82
N VAL A 87 11.16 3.95 -5.89
CA VAL A 87 12.23 2.97 -6.15
C VAL A 87 13.55 3.71 -6.28
N LYS A 88 14.63 3.25 -5.63
CA LYS A 88 15.97 3.86 -5.82
C LYS A 88 16.33 3.92 -7.31
N LYS A 89 16.94 5.03 -7.73
CA LYS A 89 17.25 5.32 -9.14
C LYS A 89 18.23 4.34 -9.79
N ASN A 90 19.03 3.63 -9.00
CA ASN A 90 19.96 2.61 -9.51
C ASN A 90 19.26 1.27 -9.82
N ILE A 91 17.99 1.09 -9.42
CA ILE A 91 17.18 -0.09 -9.77
C ILE A 91 16.40 0.24 -11.03
N LYS A 92 16.61 -0.55 -12.08
CA LYS A 92 15.94 -0.34 -13.37
C LYS A 92 14.51 -0.90 -13.29
N VAL A 93 13.52 -0.01 -13.40
CA VAL A 93 12.11 -0.39 -13.54
C VAL A 93 11.81 -0.65 -15.01
N ALA A 94 11.40 -1.88 -15.34
CA ALA A 94 11.12 -2.33 -16.69
C ALA A 94 9.72 -1.93 -17.15
N GLU A 95 8.72 -2.18 -16.30
CA GLU A 95 7.31 -1.98 -16.61
C GLU A 95 6.57 -1.48 -15.36
N VAL A 96 5.51 -0.71 -15.58
CA VAL A 96 4.63 -0.19 -14.53
C VAL A 96 3.20 -0.32 -15.03
N GLY A 97 2.28 -0.72 -14.16
CA GLY A 97 0.86 -0.71 -14.47
C GLY A 97 -0.01 -0.71 -13.22
N ASP A 98 -1.31 -0.76 -13.44
CA ASP A 98 -2.32 -0.85 -12.40
C ASP A 98 -3.48 -1.76 -12.80
N ALA A 99 -4.30 -2.14 -11.81
CA ALA A 99 -5.53 -2.88 -11.98
C ALA A 99 -6.61 -2.32 -11.06
N LEU A 100 -7.82 -2.15 -11.58
CA LEU A 100 -9.01 -1.80 -10.80
C LEU A 100 -9.49 -3.06 -10.06
N LEU A 101 -9.65 -2.94 -8.74
CA LEU A 101 -10.05 -4.04 -7.86
C LEU A 101 -11.49 -3.90 -7.36
N TYR A 102 -11.93 -2.66 -7.16
CA TYR A 102 -13.28 -2.32 -6.76
C TYR A 102 -13.64 -0.98 -7.36
N LYS A 103 -14.87 -0.87 -7.86
CA LYS A 103 -15.42 0.36 -8.40
C LYS A 103 -16.60 0.79 -7.55
N ASN A 104 -16.62 2.05 -7.12
CA ASN A 104 -17.79 2.65 -6.48
C ASN A 104 -18.43 3.70 -7.40
N ASP A 105 -19.46 3.29 -8.14
CA ASP A 105 -20.25 4.21 -8.98
C ASP A 105 -21.05 5.24 -8.17
N ASN A 106 -21.20 5.04 -6.86
CA ASN A 106 -21.92 5.93 -5.94
C ASN A 106 -20.98 6.64 -4.96
N PHE A 107 -19.72 6.88 -5.37
CA PHE A 107 -18.81 7.66 -4.55
C PHE A 107 -19.37 9.06 -4.27
N ASP A 108 -19.49 9.41 -3.00
CA ASP A 108 -19.87 10.75 -2.55
C ASP A 108 -18.64 11.41 -1.92
N PRO A 109 -18.04 12.38 -2.61
CA PRO A 109 -16.88 13.08 -2.08
C PRO A 109 -17.18 13.99 -0.91
N ASN A 110 -18.44 14.14 -0.51
CA ASN A 110 -18.84 14.92 0.67
C ASN A 110 -19.04 14.04 1.91
N ASP A 111 -18.92 12.72 1.80
CA ASP A 111 -19.09 11.76 2.89
C ASP A 111 -17.77 11.06 3.20
N ASP A 112 -17.23 11.35 4.40
CA ASP A 112 -16.01 10.73 4.95
C ASP A 112 -16.09 9.19 5.03
N TRP A 113 -17.30 8.63 4.98
CA TRP A 113 -17.56 7.20 5.05
C TRP A 113 -17.82 6.57 3.68
N SER A 114 -17.81 7.38 2.61
CA SER A 114 -17.95 6.89 1.25
C SER A 114 -16.63 6.29 0.79
N ASP A 115 -16.65 4.99 0.50
CA ASP A 115 -15.48 4.35 -0.10
C ASP A 115 -15.27 4.85 -1.54
N HIS A 116 -14.02 4.93 -1.99
CA HIS A 116 -13.69 5.29 -3.37
C HIS A 116 -13.26 4.03 -4.15
N ASP A 117 -13.01 4.20 -5.45
CA ASP A 117 -12.42 3.14 -6.28
C ASP A 117 -11.14 2.58 -5.65
N ARG A 118 -10.87 1.29 -5.82
CA ARG A 118 -9.67 0.65 -5.26
C ARG A 118 -8.84 0.07 -6.38
N LYS A 119 -7.53 0.34 -6.33
CA LYS A 119 -6.57 -0.15 -7.31
C LYS A 119 -5.44 -0.92 -6.65
N LEU A 120 -4.77 -1.71 -7.47
CA LEU A 120 -3.44 -2.26 -7.21
C LEU A 120 -2.49 -1.68 -8.24
N GLN A 121 -1.39 -1.10 -7.77
CA GLN A 121 -0.27 -0.62 -8.57
C GLN A 121 0.82 -1.69 -8.60
N TRP A 122 1.41 -1.97 -9.75
CA TRP A 122 2.51 -2.93 -9.86
C TRP A 122 3.68 -2.39 -10.68
N LEU A 123 4.89 -2.77 -10.28
CA LEU A 123 6.13 -2.46 -10.96
C LEU A 123 6.90 -3.75 -11.18
N LYS A 124 7.38 -3.97 -12.40
CA LYS A 124 8.38 -5.01 -12.70
C LYS A 124 9.76 -4.34 -12.69
N ILE A 125 10.63 -4.82 -11.81
CA ILE A 125 11.98 -4.27 -11.64
C ILE A 125 13.02 -5.33 -12.01
N HIS A 126 14.13 -4.89 -12.60
CA HIS A 126 15.25 -5.77 -12.91
C HIS A 126 16.10 -6.02 -11.66
N SER A 127 16.43 -7.29 -11.45
CA SER A 127 17.40 -7.81 -10.48
C SER A 127 18.13 -9.01 -11.14
N ASP A 128 18.73 -9.92 -10.38
CA ASP A 128 19.27 -11.19 -10.91
C ASP A 128 18.20 -12.00 -11.66
N LYS A 129 16.96 -11.93 -11.15
CA LYS A 129 15.72 -12.28 -11.85
C LYS A 129 14.75 -11.10 -11.71
N ASP A 130 14.05 -10.76 -12.79
CA ASP A 130 13.01 -9.73 -12.73
C ASP A 130 11.99 -10.07 -11.64
N ILE A 131 11.68 -9.11 -10.77
CA ILE A 131 10.71 -9.27 -9.69
C ILE A 131 9.56 -8.29 -9.87
N VAL A 132 8.36 -8.73 -9.51
CA VAL A 132 7.15 -7.88 -9.56
C VAL A 132 6.78 -7.46 -8.15
N ILE A 133 6.73 -6.14 -7.94
CA ILE A 133 6.29 -5.52 -6.68
C ILE A 133 4.89 -4.96 -6.89
N MET A 134 3.97 -5.29 -6.00
CA MET A 134 2.58 -4.88 -6.05
C MET A 134 2.19 -4.15 -4.76
N ASN A 135 1.54 -3.00 -4.91
CA ASN A 135 1.07 -2.12 -3.87
C ASN A 135 -0.45 -1.98 -3.97
N ILE A 136 -1.17 -2.24 -2.88
CA ILE A 136 -2.65 -2.20 -2.85
C ILE A 136 -3.15 -1.29 -1.73
N HIS A 137 -4.28 -0.62 -2.00
CA HIS A 137 -5.20 -0.16 -0.96
C HIS A 137 -6.58 -0.75 -1.27
N GLY A 138 -7.03 -1.71 -0.46
CA GLY A 138 -8.20 -2.54 -0.69
C GLY A 138 -9.50 -1.95 -0.13
N HIS A 139 -10.62 -2.56 -0.56
CA HIS A 139 -11.99 -2.14 -0.28
C HIS A 139 -12.31 -1.98 1.21
N TRP A 140 -12.75 -0.77 1.54
CA TRP A 140 -13.09 -0.35 2.88
C TRP A 140 -14.61 -0.19 3.01
N THR A 141 -15.18 -0.68 4.10
CA THR A 141 -16.63 -0.65 4.31
C THR A 141 -17.05 0.28 5.45
N GLY A 142 -16.09 0.89 6.15
CA GLY A 142 -16.33 1.67 7.38
C GLY A 142 -16.80 0.88 8.60
N LYS A 143 -17.31 -0.35 8.41
CA LYS A 143 -18.01 -1.14 9.45
C LYS A 143 -17.14 -2.21 10.08
N ASP A 144 -16.61 -3.11 9.26
CA ASP A 144 -15.83 -4.27 9.69
C ASP A 144 -14.72 -4.59 8.69
N LYS A 145 -13.86 -5.54 9.06
CA LYS A 145 -12.78 -6.06 8.22
C LYS A 145 -13.02 -7.53 7.81
N LYS A 146 -14.29 -7.93 7.66
CA LYS A 146 -14.71 -9.29 7.29
C LYS A 146 -14.94 -9.46 5.79
N ASP A 147 -15.16 -10.69 5.35
CA ASP A 147 -15.55 -10.96 3.96
C ASP A 147 -16.88 -10.33 3.58
N ASN A 148 -16.96 -9.89 2.33
CA ASN A 148 -18.19 -9.57 1.62
C ASN A 148 -17.99 -9.86 0.12
N PRO A 149 -19.04 -9.83 -0.71
CA PRO A 149 -18.92 -10.12 -2.14
C PRO A 149 -17.88 -9.26 -2.87
N ALA A 150 -17.74 -7.98 -2.51
CA ALA A 150 -16.77 -7.07 -3.14
C ALA A 150 -15.32 -7.39 -2.73
N ARG A 151 -15.06 -7.73 -1.47
CA ARG A 151 -13.74 -8.15 -0.96
C ARG A 151 -13.30 -9.51 -1.52
N LEU A 152 -14.24 -10.44 -1.69
CA LEU A 152 -14.00 -11.72 -2.36
C LEU A 152 -13.68 -11.52 -3.84
N HIS A 153 -14.44 -10.65 -4.53
CA HIS A 153 -14.16 -10.30 -5.92
C HIS A 153 -12.79 -9.62 -6.08
N GLN A 154 -12.49 -8.62 -5.25
CA GLN A 154 -11.17 -7.99 -5.18
C GLN A 154 -10.06 -9.04 -5.04
N SER A 155 -10.19 -9.98 -4.09
CA SER A 155 -9.18 -11.01 -3.86
C SER A 155 -9.02 -11.93 -5.05
N LYS A 156 -10.12 -12.25 -5.74
CA LYS A 156 -10.08 -12.99 -7.02
C LYS A 156 -9.32 -12.23 -8.10
N GLU A 157 -9.54 -10.93 -8.25
CA GLU A 157 -8.81 -10.10 -9.23
C GLU A 157 -7.31 -10.00 -8.90
N ILE A 158 -6.96 -9.92 -7.61
CA ILE A 158 -5.57 -9.98 -7.18
C ILE A 158 -4.94 -11.33 -7.55
N VAL A 159 -5.62 -12.46 -7.31
CA VAL A 159 -5.14 -13.79 -7.70
C VAL A 159 -4.93 -13.88 -9.22
N ASN A 160 -5.91 -13.44 -10.01
CA ASN A 160 -5.79 -13.42 -11.48
C ASN A 160 -4.57 -12.60 -11.94
N LEU A 161 -4.28 -11.48 -11.27
CA LEU A 161 -3.11 -10.67 -11.58
C LEU A 161 -1.81 -11.36 -11.18
N LEU A 162 -1.76 -12.00 -10.01
CA LEU A 162 -0.59 -12.78 -9.56
C LEU A 162 -0.29 -13.92 -10.55
N GLU A 163 -1.31 -14.60 -11.06
CA GLU A 163 -1.18 -15.68 -12.05
C GLU A 163 -0.56 -15.20 -13.37
N LYS A 164 -0.90 -13.99 -13.83
CA LYS A 164 -0.27 -13.37 -15.02
C LYS A 164 1.24 -13.22 -14.89
N PHE A 165 1.74 -13.10 -13.66
CA PHE A 165 3.16 -12.97 -13.33
C PHE A 165 3.76 -14.25 -12.72
N SER A 166 3.09 -15.40 -12.86
CA SER A 166 3.48 -16.68 -12.24
C SER A 166 4.92 -17.12 -12.55
N GLY A 167 5.49 -16.68 -13.68
CA GLY A 167 6.89 -16.97 -14.08
C GLY A 167 7.98 -16.09 -13.44
N LEU A 168 7.62 -15.08 -12.63
CA LEU A 168 8.57 -14.15 -11.98
C LEU A 168 8.36 -14.14 -10.47
N PRO A 169 9.39 -13.97 -9.62
CA PRO A 169 9.17 -13.71 -8.19
C PRO A 169 8.22 -12.51 -7.96
N ARG A 170 7.37 -12.58 -6.94
CA ARG A 170 6.32 -11.57 -6.67
C ARG A 170 6.30 -11.18 -5.21
N ILE A 171 6.16 -9.88 -4.95
CA ILE A 171 5.87 -9.33 -3.63
C ILE A 171 4.60 -8.50 -3.74
N LEU A 172 3.60 -8.79 -2.91
CA LEU A 172 2.35 -8.05 -2.83
C LEU A 172 2.19 -7.49 -1.42
N CYS A 173 1.96 -6.19 -1.30
CA CYS A 173 1.93 -5.52 0.00
C CYS A 173 0.98 -4.31 0.01
N GLY A 174 0.59 -3.87 1.20
CA GLY A 174 -0.23 -2.68 1.41
C GLY A 174 -1.42 -2.96 2.33
N ASP A 175 -2.37 -2.02 2.36
CA ASP A 175 -3.58 -2.10 3.18
C ASP A 175 -4.67 -2.86 2.45
N PHE A 176 -5.07 -4.03 2.95
CA PHE A 176 -6.13 -4.86 2.40
C PHE A 176 -7.51 -4.58 3.01
N ASN A 177 -7.57 -3.86 4.13
CA ASN A 177 -8.76 -3.65 4.93
C ASN A 177 -9.47 -4.95 5.38
N LEU A 178 -8.69 -5.99 5.67
CA LEU A 178 -9.19 -7.34 6.01
C LEU A 178 -8.52 -7.90 7.27
N MET A 179 -9.24 -8.74 8.02
CA MET A 179 -8.69 -9.58 9.08
C MET A 179 -8.04 -10.86 8.51
N PRO A 180 -7.05 -11.45 9.20
CA PRO A 180 -6.27 -12.57 8.66
C PRO A 180 -7.07 -13.87 8.52
N ASP A 181 -8.18 -14.00 9.24
CA ASP A 181 -9.04 -15.20 9.24
C ASP A 181 -10.06 -15.24 8.08
N THR A 182 -10.15 -14.16 7.30
CA THR A 182 -11.07 -14.03 6.16
C THR A 182 -10.71 -14.97 4.99
N GLU A 183 -11.72 -15.42 4.24
CA GLU A 183 -11.50 -16.17 3.01
C GLU A 183 -10.78 -15.33 1.96
N SER A 184 -11.03 -14.02 1.90
CA SER A 184 -10.30 -13.08 1.04
C SER A 184 -8.78 -13.17 1.22
N ILE A 185 -8.29 -13.22 2.47
CA ILE A 185 -6.86 -13.40 2.75
C ILE A 185 -6.41 -14.84 2.43
N LYS A 186 -7.19 -15.86 2.84
CA LYS A 186 -6.88 -17.27 2.56
C LYS A 186 -6.79 -17.59 1.06
N MET A 187 -7.53 -16.88 0.21
CA MET A 187 -7.43 -17.03 -1.24
C MET A 187 -6.02 -16.71 -1.74
N LEU A 188 -5.37 -15.69 -1.19
CA LEU A 188 -3.99 -15.30 -1.54
C LEU A 188 -2.99 -16.30 -0.99
N GLU A 189 -3.23 -16.83 0.22
CA GLU A 189 -2.38 -17.81 0.89
C GLU A 189 -2.28 -19.15 0.15
N LYS A 190 -3.17 -19.44 -0.81
CA LYS A 190 -3.11 -20.64 -1.67
C LYS A 190 -1.89 -20.66 -2.59
N GLY A 191 -1.39 -19.48 -2.99
CA GLY A 191 -0.26 -19.35 -3.92
C GLY A 191 0.86 -18.43 -3.45
N MET A 192 0.67 -17.75 -2.32
CA MET A 192 1.61 -16.79 -1.74
C MET A 192 1.81 -17.08 -0.25
N ILE A 193 2.96 -16.68 0.28
CA ILE A 193 3.30 -16.79 1.70
C ILE A 193 2.93 -15.48 2.39
N ASN A 194 1.97 -15.52 3.31
CA ASN A 194 1.62 -14.39 4.16
C ASN A 194 2.66 -14.20 5.27
N LEU A 195 3.49 -13.16 5.17
CA LEU A 195 4.57 -12.93 6.12
C LEU A 195 4.07 -12.42 7.48
N VAL A 196 2.93 -11.73 7.51
CA VAL A 196 2.32 -11.21 8.75
C VAL A 196 1.87 -12.37 9.63
N THR A 197 1.11 -13.32 9.09
CA THR A 197 0.62 -14.48 9.85
C THR A 197 1.76 -15.46 10.14
N LYS A 198 2.64 -15.73 9.18
CA LYS A 198 3.79 -16.63 9.35
C LYS A 198 4.75 -16.17 10.46
N SER A 199 4.91 -14.86 10.65
CA SER A 199 5.83 -14.29 11.63
C SER A 199 5.19 -14.01 13.00
N GLY A 200 3.92 -14.42 13.19
CA GLY A 200 3.22 -14.23 14.46
C GLY A 200 2.96 -12.77 14.84
N ILE A 201 2.88 -11.88 13.84
CA ILE A 201 2.58 -10.45 14.08
C ILE A 201 1.18 -10.33 14.68
N THR A 202 1.06 -9.53 15.74
CA THR A 202 -0.19 -9.38 16.50
C THR A 202 -0.97 -8.11 16.14
N SER A 203 -0.35 -7.14 15.47
CA SER A 203 -1.02 -5.96 14.95
C SER A 203 -0.21 -5.26 13.84
N THR A 204 -0.93 -4.61 12.92
CA THR A 204 -0.38 -3.67 11.94
C THR A 204 -0.89 -2.22 12.14
N ARG A 205 -1.27 -1.89 13.37
CA ARG A 205 -1.83 -0.60 13.79
C ARG A 205 -0.99 0.03 14.89
N THR A 206 -0.92 1.36 14.90
CA THR A 206 -0.23 2.13 15.96
C THR A 206 -1.21 2.57 17.04
N SER A 207 -0.71 3.29 18.04
CA SER A 207 -1.52 3.90 19.10
C SER A 207 -2.58 4.89 18.60
N PHE A 208 -2.40 5.47 17.41
CA PHE A 208 -3.39 6.39 16.82
C PHE A 208 -4.67 5.68 16.34
N TYR A 209 -4.63 4.36 16.15
CA TYR A 209 -5.81 3.59 15.76
C TYR A 209 -6.59 3.09 16.98
N SER A 210 -7.72 3.75 17.27
CA SER A 210 -8.51 3.50 18.48
C SER A 210 -9.51 2.33 18.38
N LYS A 211 -9.73 1.76 17.19
CA LYS A 211 -10.66 0.64 17.01
C LYS A 211 -10.05 -0.69 17.46
N SER A 212 -10.91 -1.70 17.62
CA SER A 212 -10.52 -3.01 18.15
C SER A 212 -9.77 -3.87 17.12
N GLU A 213 -10.05 -3.69 15.82
CA GLU A 213 -9.40 -4.46 14.75
C GLU A 213 -7.90 -4.15 14.66
N LYS A 214 -7.07 -5.19 14.75
CA LYS A 214 -5.61 -5.02 14.83
C LYS A 214 -4.88 -5.19 13.51
N PHE A 215 -5.57 -5.57 12.44
CA PHE A 215 -4.96 -5.85 11.14
C PHE A 215 -5.64 -5.09 10.02
N ALA A 216 -4.84 -4.73 9.02
CA ALA A 216 -5.31 -4.21 7.75
C ALA A 216 -4.24 -4.42 6.68
N ASP A 217 -2.99 -4.19 7.07
CA ASP A 217 -1.83 -4.25 6.21
C ASP A 217 -1.22 -5.64 6.19
N TYR A 218 -0.78 -6.07 5.01
CA TYR A 218 -0.14 -7.36 4.80
C TYR A 218 1.04 -7.25 3.85
N MET A 219 1.89 -8.27 3.91
CA MET A 219 2.93 -8.51 2.92
C MET A 219 2.97 -9.99 2.59
N PHE A 220 2.84 -10.27 1.31
CA PHE A 220 2.86 -11.60 0.73
C PHE A 220 4.04 -11.71 -0.22
N THR A 221 4.69 -12.87 -0.23
CA THR A 221 5.72 -13.20 -1.20
C THR A 221 5.39 -14.49 -1.92
N SER A 222 5.81 -14.62 -3.17
CA SER A 222 5.82 -15.92 -3.81
C SER A 222 6.94 -16.79 -3.21
N PRO A 223 6.87 -18.14 -3.33
CA PRO A 223 7.87 -19.02 -2.72
C PRO A 223 9.31 -18.83 -3.23
N GLU A 224 9.49 -18.23 -4.40
CA GLU A 224 10.80 -17.98 -5.01
C GLU A 224 11.54 -16.80 -4.38
N VAL A 225 10.86 -15.95 -3.60
CA VAL A 225 11.49 -14.81 -2.90
C VAL A 225 12.17 -15.32 -1.62
N GLU A 226 13.48 -15.14 -1.53
CA GLU A 226 14.23 -15.47 -0.30
C GLU A 226 14.06 -14.35 0.71
N VAL A 227 13.25 -14.57 1.75
CA VAL A 227 13.08 -13.62 2.86
C VAL A 227 14.27 -13.71 3.82
N ILE A 228 15.00 -12.61 3.97
CA ILE A 228 16.13 -12.48 4.90
C ILE A 228 15.64 -11.99 6.28
N ASP A 229 14.83 -10.93 6.29
CA ASP A 229 14.28 -10.32 7.51
C ASP A 229 12.87 -9.78 7.22
N PHE A 230 11.96 -9.91 8.18
CA PHE A 230 10.61 -9.38 8.09
C PHE A 230 10.15 -8.91 9.47
N LYS A 231 9.71 -7.66 9.56
CA LYS A 231 9.30 -7.07 10.85
C LYS A 231 8.37 -5.89 10.67
N ILE A 232 7.63 -5.61 11.74
CA ILE A 232 6.93 -4.34 11.91
C ILE A 232 7.90 -3.34 12.52
N LEU A 233 7.97 -2.13 11.96
CA LEU A 233 8.75 -1.04 12.54
C LEU A 233 7.93 -0.33 13.63
N PRO A 234 8.54 0.05 14.76
CA PRO A 234 7.83 0.64 15.89
C PRO A 234 7.47 2.12 15.69
N ASP A 235 7.88 2.71 14.57
CA ASP A 235 7.69 4.13 14.28
C ASP A 235 6.21 4.48 14.09
N GLU A 236 5.66 5.26 15.02
CA GLU A 236 4.28 5.76 14.95
C GLU A 236 4.21 7.04 14.09
N VAL A 237 4.24 6.85 12.77
CA VAL A 237 4.19 7.93 11.76
C VAL A 237 2.88 7.95 10.95
N SER A 238 1.93 7.11 11.35
CA SER A 238 0.59 6.92 10.78
C SER A 238 -0.25 6.15 11.81
N ASP A 239 -1.56 6.03 11.63
CA ASP A 239 -2.40 5.06 12.37
C ASP A 239 -2.14 3.59 11.94
N HIS A 240 -1.31 3.42 10.91
CA HIS A 240 -0.75 2.14 10.45
C HIS A 240 0.74 2.02 10.80
N THR A 241 1.20 0.80 11.08
CA THR A 241 2.63 0.55 11.30
C THR A 241 3.36 0.33 9.97
N PRO A 242 4.60 0.86 9.80
CA PRO A 242 5.41 0.51 8.64
C PRO A 242 5.82 -0.96 8.70
N ILE A 243 5.67 -1.68 7.58
CA ILE A 243 6.07 -3.09 7.46
C ILE A 243 7.35 -3.17 6.62
N PHE A 244 8.38 -3.79 7.18
CA PHE A 244 9.69 -3.95 6.56
C PHE A 244 9.93 -5.39 6.07
N LEU A 245 10.57 -5.48 4.91
CA LEU A 245 11.09 -6.73 4.34
C LEU A 245 12.49 -6.52 3.80
N GLU A 246 13.40 -7.42 4.15
CA GLU A 246 14.66 -7.64 3.46
C GLU A 246 14.60 -8.97 2.71
N PHE A 247 14.96 -8.96 1.43
CA PHE A 247 14.82 -10.13 0.55
C PHE A 247 15.93 -10.22 -0.50
N LYS A 248 16.09 -11.39 -1.12
CA LYS A 248 16.86 -11.58 -2.35
C LYS A 248 15.96 -12.00 -3.51
#